data_AF-A0A812DPT3-F1
#
_entry.id   AF-A0A812DPT3-F1
#
_cell.length_a   1.000
_cell.length_b   1.000
_cell.length_c   1.000
_cell.angle_alpha   90.00
_cell.angle_beta   90.00
_cell.angle_gamma   90.00
#
_symmetry.space_group_name_H-M   'P 1'
#
loop_
_entity.id
_entity.type
_entity.pdbx_description
1 polymer ?
#
loop_
_entity_poly.entity_id
_entity_poly.type
_entity_poly.pdbx_seq_one_letter_code
_entity_poly.pdbx_strand_id
1 'polypeptide(L)'
;MAGDLSNTTIFEPNNAEAIEKVKAMFKEQVIWAREEGADYIVTETFNTYEESALALEAVKEYGQGSHCSITCGLCHHPRIPNLPDLQGQNNRYVCLCQL
;
A
#
# COMPACT_ATOMS: atom_id res chain seq x y z
N MET A 1 -10.98 -11.35 8.81
CA MET A 1 -10.53 -10.09 9.44
C MET A 1 -9.60 -9.37 8.48
N ALA A 2 -9.62 -8.04 8.47
CA ALA A 2 -8.78 -7.20 7.59
C ALA A 2 -7.73 -6.46 8.42
N GLY A 3 -6.47 -6.47 7.96
CA GLY A 3 -5.49 -5.48 8.43
C GLY A 3 -5.60 -4.23 7.56
N ASP A 4 -5.69 -3.05 8.17
CA ASP A 4 -5.70 -1.77 7.45
C ASP A 4 -4.34 -1.07 7.54
N LEU A 5 -3.81 -0.62 6.42
CA LEU A 5 -2.63 0.24 6.34
C LEU A 5 -2.98 1.53 5.60
N SER A 6 -2.70 2.66 6.23
CA SER A 6 -2.97 3.99 5.68
C SER A 6 -1.69 4.82 5.53
N ASN A 7 -1.80 6.01 4.94
CA ASN A 7 -0.66 6.90 4.76
C ASN A 7 0.07 7.20 6.08
N THR A 8 1.39 7.25 6.02
CA THR A 8 2.26 7.50 7.18
C THR A 8 2.37 8.97 7.55
N THR A 9 1.94 9.88 6.65
CA THR A 9 2.03 11.35 6.77
C THR A 9 3.46 11.90 6.76
N ILE A 10 4.48 11.05 6.95
CA ILE A 10 5.91 11.41 6.95
C ILE A 10 6.59 11.14 5.60
N PHE A 11 5.87 10.57 4.64
CA PHE A 11 6.43 10.22 3.35
C PHE A 11 6.86 11.47 2.56
N GLU A 12 8.14 11.52 2.23
CA GLU A 12 8.74 12.54 1.38
C GLU A 12 9.51 11.86 0.24
N PRO A 13 9.10 12.03 -1.03
CA PRO A 13 9.69 11.29 -2.16
C PRO A 13 11.17 11.60 -2.41
N ASN A 14 11.67 12.75 -1.95
CA ASN A 14 13.06 13.17 -2.13
C ASN A 14 13.94 12.94 -0.90
N ASN A 15 13.42 12.30 0.15
CA ASN A 15 14.11 12.13 1.41
C ASN A 15 14.29 10.64 1.73
N ALA A 16 15.51 10.14 1.53
CA ALA A 16 15.84 8.73 1.76
C ALA A 16 15.60 8.29 3.21
N GLU A 17 15.81 9.16 4.19
CA GLU A 17 15.55 8.84 5.60
C GLU A 17 14.04 8.67 5.87
N ALA A 18 13.22 9.52 5.27
CA ALA A 18 11.76 9.40 5.35
C ALA A 18 11.29 8.09 4.70
N ILE A 19 11.80 7.75 3.51
CA ILE A 19 11.46 6.51 2.80
C ILE A 19 11.79 5.27 3.64
N GLU A 20 12.97 5.22 4.26
CA GLU A 20 13.36 4.07 5.09
C GLU A 20 12.51 3.96 6.35
N LYS A 21 12.14 5.09 6.98
CA LYS A 21 11.18 5.08 8.11
C LYS A 21 9.82 4.54 7.68
N VAL A 22 9.31 4.99 6.54
CA VAL A 22 8.01 4.54 5.99
C VAL A 22 8.02 3.03 5.73
N LYS A 23 9.09 2.50 5.13
CA LYS A 23 9.24 1.05 4.93
C LYS A 23 9.24 0.27 6.25
N ALA A 24 9.97 0.77 7.26
CA ALA A 24 10.00 0.14 8.57
C ALA A 24 8.61 0.13 9.23
N MET A 25 7.87 1.24 9.14
CA MET A 25 6.50 1.33 9.67
C MET A 25 5.56 0.35 8.97
N PHE A 26 5.57 0.27 7.64
CA PHE A 26 4.72 -0.67 6.91
C PHE A 26 5.09 -2.12 7.22
N LYS A 27 6.38 -2.43 7.34
CA LYS A 27 6.83 -3.76 7.74
C LYS A 27 6.23 -4.17 9.10
N GLU A 28 6.32 -3.31 10.11
CA GLU A 28 5.75 -3.61 11.43
C GLU A 28 4.24 -3.80 11.37
N GLN A 29 3.53 -2.93 10.65
CA GLN A 29 2.06 -3.03 10.50
C GLN A 29 1.64 -4.33 9.81
N VAL A 30 2.34 -4.76 8.75
CA VAL A 30 2.05 -6.02 8.07
C VAL A 30 2.32 -7.21 8.98
N ILE A 31 3.41 -7.18 9.76
CA ILE A 31 3.75 -8.25 10.70
C ILE A 31 2.67 -8.36 11.78
N TRP A 32 2.24 -7.25 12.37
CA TRP A 32 1.17 -7.26 13.37
C TRP A 32 -0.15 -7.76 12.79
N ALA A 33 -0.53 -7.29 11.60
CA ALA A 33 -1.74 -7.76 10.92
C ALA A 33 -1.69 -9.28 10.69
N ARG A 34 -0.52 -9.81 10.33
CA ARG A 34 -0.31 -11.25 10.16
C ARG A 34 -0.40 -12.01 11.49
N GLU A 35 0.26 -11.53 12.54
CA GLU A 35 0.27 -12.20 13.85
C GLU A 35 -1.12 -12.25 14.49
N GLU A 36 -1.93 -11.21 14.26
CA GLU A 36 -3.34 -11.15 14.67
C GLU A 36 -4.28 -11.99 13.77
N GLY A 37 -3.76 -12.61 12.70
CA GLY A 37 -4.52 -13.51 11.84
C GLY A 37 -5.41 -12.80 10.81
N ALA A 38 -4.97 -11.67 10.26
CA ALA A 38 -5.68 -11.03 9.16
C ALA A 38 -5.71 -11.91 7.89
N ASP A 39 -6.90 -12.11 7.32
CA ASP A 39 -7.12 -12.89 6.09
C ASP A 39 -6.72 -12.09 4.84
N TYR A 40 -6.86 -10.77 4.91
CA TYR A 40 -6.52 -9.85 3.84
C TYR A 40 -5.98 -8.55 4.41
N ILE A 41 -5.15 -7.88 3.61
CA ILE A 41 -4.60 -6.58 3.94
C ILE A 41 -5.21 -5.56 2.99
N VAL A 42 -5.84 -4.53 3.56
CA VAL A 42 -6.32 -3.37 2.83
C VAL A 42 -5.30 -2.28 3.04
N THR A 43 -4.84 -1.66 1.95
CA THR A 43 -4.04 -0.46 2.05
C THR A 43 -4.82 0.68 1.41
N GLU A 44 -5.15 1.73 2.15
CA GLU A 44 -6.02 2.81 1.68
C GLU A 44 -5.49 4.21 1.98
N THR A 45 -6.08 5.22 1.34
CA THR A 45 -5.85 6.63 1.67
C THR A 45 -4.39 7.10 1.49
N PHE A 46 -3.68 6.58 0.49
CA PHE A 46 -2.38 7.15 0.11
C PHE A 46 -2.52 8.44 -0.68
N ASN A 47 -1.67 9.42 -0.34
CA ASN A 47 -1.57 10.69 -1.06
C ASN A 47 -0.69 10.58 -2.31
N THR A 48 0.25 9.63 -2.33
CA THR A 48 1.22 9.45 -3.41
C THR A 48 1.28 8.00 -3.85
N TYR A 49 1.64 7.78 -5.11
CA TYR A 49 1.79 6.42 -5.65
C TYR A 49 3.01 5.74 -5.04
N GLU A 50 4.10 6.48 -4.88
CA GLU A 50 5.37 5.99 -4.38
C GLU A 50 5.23 5.42 -2.97
N GLU A 51 4.49 6.11 -2.08
CA GLU A 51 4.16 5.58 -0.76
C GLU A 51 3.31 4.30 -0.84
N SER A 52 2.30 4.28 -1.70
CA SER A 52 1.44 3.09 -1.88
C SER A 52 2.21 1.88 -2.45
N ALA A 53 3.22 2.13 -3.28
CA ALA A 53 4.08 1.09 -3.83
C ALA A 53 4.96 0.48 -2.74
N LEU A 54 5.48 1.29 -1.81
CA LEU A 54 6.23 0.78 -0.65
C LEU A 54 5.35 -0.09 0.26
N ALA A 55 4.08 0.27 0.45
CA ALA A 55 3.13 -0.57 1.18
C ALA A 55 2.90 -1.92 0.47
N LEU A 56 2.78 -1.92 -0.86
CA LEU A 56 2.67 -3.15 -1.65
C LEU A 56 3.90 -4.06 -1.49
N GLU A 57 5.10 -3.47 -1.54
CA GLU A 57 6.35 -4.20 -1.35
C GLU A 57 6.40 -4.86 0.04
N ALA A 58 6.02 -4.13 1.09
CA ALA A 58 5.96 -4.68 2.44
C ALA A 58 4.95 -5.84 2.55
N VAL A 59 3.77 -5.73 1.95
CA VAL A 59 2.78 -6.81 1.95
C VAL A 59 3.26 -8.02 1.15
N LYS A 60 3.93 -7.82 0.01
CA LYS A 60 4.52 -8.91 -0.78
C LYS A 60 5.60 -9.66 -0.01
N GLU A 61 6.45 -8.95 0.71
CA GLU A 61 7.58 -9.54 1.41
C GLU A 61 7.17 -10.20 2.74
N TYR A 62 6.26 -9.57 3.49
CA TYR A 62 5.92 -9.98 4.87
C TYR A 62 4.54 -10.63 5.01
N GLY A 63 3.66 -10.49 4.01
CA GLY A 63 2.26 -10.95 4.06
C GLY A 63 2.04 -12.43 3.72
N GLN A 64 3.04 -13.15 3.22
CA GLN A 64 3.02 -14.63 3.02
C GLN A 64 1.73 -15.23 2.42
N GLY A 65 1.16 -14.59 1.40
CA GLY A 65 -0.04 -15.08 0.70
C GLY A 65 -1.36 -14.48 1.19
N SER A 66 -1.34 -13.49 2.08
CA SER A 66 -2.52 -12.66 2.34
C SER A 66 -2.94 -11.90 1.08
N HIS A 67 -4.23 -11.95 0.74
CA HIS A 67 -4.77 -11.15 -0.36
C HIS A 67 -4.65 -9.65 -0.03
N CYS A 68 -4.14 -8.85 -0.97
CA CYS A 68 -3.92 -7.42 -0.75
C CYS A 68 -4.77 -6.58 -1.70
N SER A 69 -5.55 -5.66 -1.15
CA SER A 69 -6.26 -4.65 -1.93
C SER A 69 -5.66 -3.28 -1.65
N ILE A 70 -5.17 -2.61 -2.69
CA ILE A 70 -4.60 -1.27 -2.57
C ILE A 70 -5.60 -0.28 -3.16
N THR A 71 -5.94 0.75 -2.39
CA THR A 71 -6.76 1.87 -2.83
C THR A 71 -5.94 3.15 -2.69
N CYS A 72 -5.52 3.70 -3.82
CA CYS A 72 -4.81 4.97 -3.85
C CYS A 72 -5.78 6.11 -4.21
N GLY A 73 -5.85 7.11 -3.35
CA GLY A 73 -6.60 8.35 -3.59
C GLY A 73 -5.80 9.30 -4.45
N LEU A 74 -5.52 8.94 -5.71
CA LEU A 74 -4.79 9.82 -6.63
C LEU A 74 -5.67 10.99 -7.04
N CYS A 75 -5.59 12.08 -6.29
CA CYS A 75 -6.31 13.30 -6.61
C CYS A 75 -5.73 14.02 -7.84
N HIS A 76 -4.47 13.81 -8.27
CA HIS A 76 -3.88 14.50 -9.44
C HIS A 76 -2.58 13.83 -9.97
N HIS A 77 -2.63 12.62 -10.55
CA HIS A 77 -1.46 12.07 -11.29
C HIS A 77 -1.87 11.46 -12.64
N PRO A 78 -1.16 11.78 -13.75
CA PRO A 78 -1.45 11.21 -15.06
C PRO A 78 -1.23 9.69 -15.04
N ARG A 79 -2.08 8.96 -15.77
CA ARG A 79 -2.11 7.49 -15.85
C ARG A 79 -0.70 6.88 -15.92
N ILE A 80 -0.44 5.96 -14.99
CA ILE A 80 0.80 5.18 -14.91
C ILE A 80 0.80 4.13 -16.04
N PRO A 81 1.78 4.12 -16.96
CA PRO A 81 1.91 3.07 -17.96
C PRO A 81 2.63 1.86 -17.32
N ASN A 82 2.00 0.68 -17.36
CA ASN A 82 2.52 -0.65 -16.96
C ASN A 82 2.23 -1.19 -15.53
N LEU A 83 1.04 -0.94 -14.97
CA LEU A 83 0.57 -1.76 -13.84
C LEU A 83 -0.56 -2.71 -14.31
N PRO A 84 -0.45 -4.04 -14.09
CA PRO A 84 -1.55 -4.94 -14.37
C PRO A 84 -2.68 -4.70 -13.35
N ASP A 85 -3.88 -4.44 -13.87
CA ASP A 85 -5.17 -4.48 -13.15
C ASP A 85 -5.48 -3.39 -12.10
N LEU A 86 -5.37 -2.12 -12.50
CA LEU A 86 -6.07 -1.02 -11.81
C LEU A 86 -7.52 -0.92 -12.32
N GLN A 87 -8.49 -1.33 -11.51
CA GLN A 87 -9.90 -1.03 -11.77
C GLN A 87 -10.23 0.34 -11.17
N GLY A 88 -10.18 1.39 -12.00
CA GLY A 88 -10.53 2.75 -11.59
C GLY A 88 -12.04 3.00 -11.66
N GLN A 89 -12.66 3.39 -10.54
CA GLN A 89 -13.98 4.03 -10.52
C GLN A 89 -13.94 5.28 -9.64
N ASN A 90 -14.40 6.42 -10.17
CA ASN A 90 -14.57 7.71 -9.47
C ASN A 90 -13.31 8.28 -8.81
N ASN A 91 -12.25 8.57 -9.58
CA ASN A 91 -10.96 9.12 -9.08
C ASN A 91 -10.27 8.31 -7.97
N ARG A 92 -10.77 7.09 -7.70
CA ARG A 92 -10.17 6.11 -6.81
C ARG A 92 -9.63 4.99 -7.68
N TYR A 93 -8.32 4.78 -7.58
CA TYR A 93 -7.65 3.69 -8.27
C TYR A 93 -7.54 2.54 -7.27
N VAL A 94 -8.27 1.46 -7.55
CA VAL A 94 -8.20 0.22 -6.77
C VAL A 94 -7.31 -0.75 -7.53
N CYS A 95 -6.15 -1.06 -6.98
CA CYS A 95 -5.30 -2.16 -7.42
C CYS A 95 -5.64 -3.37 -6.57
N LEU A 96 -6.37 -4.32 -7.13
CA LEU A 96 -6.58 -5.63 -6.49
C LEU A 96 -5.37 -6.50 -6.84
N CYS A 97 -4.38 -6.54 -5.96
CA CYS A 97 -3.23 -7.43 -6.14
C CYS A 97 -3.57 -8.78 -5.50
N GLN A 98 -4.06 -9.71 -6.32
CA GLN A 98 -4.17 -11.11 -5.92
C GLN A 98 -2.75 -11.70 -5.86
N LEU A 99 -2.19 -11.81 -4.65
CA LEU A 99 -0.95 -12.54 -4.37
C LEU A 99 -1.20 -14.04 -4.34
#